data_AF-A0A834C947-F1
#
_entry.id   AF-A0A834C947-F1
#
_cell.length_a   1.000
_cell.length_b   1.000
_cell.length_c   1.000
_cell.angle_alpha   90.00
_cell.angle_beta   90.00
_cell.angle_gamma   90.00
#
_symmetry.space_group_name_H-M   'P 1'
#
loop_
_entity.id
_entity.type
_entity.pdbx_description
1 polymer ?
#
loop_
_entity_poly.entity_id
_entity_poly.type
_entity_poly.pdbx_seq_one_letter_code
_entity_poly.pdbx_strand_id
1 'polypeptide(L)'
;MKELKRRNEDLERDKEEGDKERDRMRRCIDQLRSKLLQTQASSSTEEAVQLRSEAQHSSDCSSLAKLTEQLQATQGRYRELEEKLDYLQKSSAQRDRTEALLKQKEKDCAQLAKDCEALKAQVTSLLGELQERQSCLEKSEHERKMLEEKLGSKVKALQVAERELEQQRKQHHVAVDKLMLQSQSLEQALKTERHVVTEERKKLTQLQHAYTCLFRDYDTQLKNEGGGVSLRLHEAETALALKQDLIDKLKEEVEQLKGSLETVPVLTAQAEIYKADFLAEREAREKLNQKKEELQDQLNHAKAEIDKLNLEAASRAHMEQMKLRHVDDFSTRYPLIAAPQGVLPGAGFNTVPAAPSFRHVPVSDPGAVGNEELPDLCCPKCQYLAPDMDTLQIHVMDCIQ
;
A
#
# COMPACT_ATOMS: atom_id res chain seq x y z
N MET A 1 26.57 -86.19 -33.54
CA MET A 1 25.54 -87.24 -33.35
C MET A 1 25.34 -88.15 -34.55
N LYS A 2 24.85 -87.69 -35.72
CA LYS A 2 24.58 -88.60 -36.87
C LYS A 2 25.82 -89.39 -37.35
N GLU A 3 26.99 -88.76 -37.43
CA GLU A 3 28.24 -89.43 -37.81
C GLU A 3 28.74 -90.42 -36.75
N LEU A 4 28.55 -90.11 -35.46
CA LEU A 4 28.85 -91.03 -34.35
C LEU A 4 27.98 -92.30 -34.40
N LYS A 5 26.73 -92.20 -34.87
CA LYS A 5 25.90 -93.40 -35.12
C LYS A 5 26.45 -94.24 -36.26
N ARG A 6 26.72 -93.64 -37.43
CA ARG A 6 27.37 -94.35 -38.55
C ARG A 6 28.68 -95.02 -38.13
N ARG A 7 29.56 -94.30 -37.43
CA ARG A 7 30.85 -94.84 -36.99
C ARG A 7 30.72 -96.02 -36.01
N ASN A 8 29.65 -96.07 -35.20
CA ASN A 8 29.32 -97.26 -34.41
C ASN A 8 28.75 -98.39 -35.27
N GLU A 9 27.83 -98.09 -36.20
CA GLU A 9 27.27 -99.05 -37.16
C GLU A 9 28.37 -99.67 -38.04
N ASP A 10 29.43 -98.92 -38.35
CA ASP A 10 30.63 -99.38 -39.07
C ASP A 10 31.49 -100.29 -38.17
N LEU A 11 31.79 -99.86 -36.94
CA LEU A 11 32.57 -100.64 -35.96
C LEU A 11 31.89 -101.95 -35.52
N GLU A 12 30.56 -102.06 -35.57
CA GLU A 12 29.87 -103.34 -35.33
C GLU A 12 29.97 -104.30 -36.52
N ARG A 13 29.97 -103.80 -37.77
CA ARG A 13 30.24 -104.63 -38.95
C ARG A 13 31.69 -105.13 -38.98
N ASP A 14 32.66 -104.26 -38.67
CA ASP A 14 34.08 -104.64 -38.56
C ASP A 14 34.29 -105.75 -37.51
N LYS A 15 33.58 -105.68 -36.37
CA LYS A 15 33.57 -106.74 -35.36
C LYS A 15 32.95 -108.03 -35.90
N GLU A 16 31.76 -107.97 -36.50
CA GLU A 16 31.11 -109.15 -37.06
C GLU A 16 31.99 -109.85 -38.12
N GLU A 17 32.69 -109.11 -38.97
CA GLU A 17 33.62 -109.69 -39.96
C GLU A 17 34.86 -110.30 -39.28
N GLY A 18 35.43 -109.62 -38.28
CA GLY A 18 36.49 -110.18 -37.44
C GLY A 18 36.07 -111.46 -36.70
N ASP A 19 34.80 -111.58 -36.30
CA ASP A 19 34.24 -112.77 -35.64
C ASP A 19 34.05 -113.91 -36.66
N LYS A 20 33.47 -113.63 -37.83
CA LYS A 20 33.34 -114.57 -38.95
C LYS A 20 34.70 -115.12 -39.40
N GLU A 21 35.76 -114.30 -39.36
CA GLU A 21 37.13 -114.74 -39.68
C GLU A 21 37.76 -115.60 -38.58
N ARG A 22 37.55 -115.27 -37.29
CA ARG A 22 37.98 -116.15 -36.18
C ARG A 22 37.31 -117.53 -36.26
N ASP A 23 36.07 -117.61 -36.70
CA ASP A 23 35.38 -118.89 -36.93
C ASP A 23 35.84 -119.65 -38.19
N ARG A 24 36.30 -118.96 -39.24
CA ARG A 24 37.00 -119.60 -40.37
C ARG A 24 38.32 -120.22 -39.88
N MET A 25 39.12 -119.43 -39.16
CA MET A 25 40.40 -119.86 -38.60
C MET A 25 40.25 -121.01 -37.59
N ARG A 26 39.22 -120.99 -36.72
CA ARG A 26 38.91 -122.11 -35.80
C ARG A 26 38.59 -123.39 -36.56
N ARG A 27 37.73 -123.34 -37.59
CA ARG A 27 37.44 -124.50 -38.45
C ARG A 27 38.68 -125.03 -39.18
N CYS A 28 39.61 -124.16 -39.56
CA CYS A 28 40.91 -124.58 -40.13
C CYS A 28 41.79 -125.32 -39.10
N ILE A 29 41.87 -124.80 -37.86
CA ILE A 29 42.59 -125.45 -36.75
C ILE A 29 41.98 -126.82 -36.42
N ASP A 30 40.66 -126.94 -36.42
CA ASP A 30 39.99 -128.21 -36.14
C ASP A 30 40.16 -129.22 -37.30
N GLN A 31 40.17 -128.77 -38.57
CA GLN A 31 40.58 -129.62 -39.70
C GLN A 31 42.04 -130.11 -39.59
N LEU A 32 42.96 -129.24 -39.15
CA LEU A 32 44.36 -129.62 -38.92
C LEU A 32 44.49 -130.62 -37.77
N ARG A 33 43.69 -130.49 -36.70
CA ARG A 33 43.62 -131.46 -35.60
C ARG A 33 43.04 -132.80 -36.04
N SER A 34 41.97 -132.82 -36.84
CA SER A 34 41.43 -134.06 -37.43
C SER A 34 42.47 -134.75 -38.32
N LYS A 35 43.22 -133.99 -39.14
CA LYS A 35 44.32 -134.54 -39.94
C LYS A 35 45.44 -135.12 -39.06
N LEU A 36 45.87 -134.41 -38.01
CA LEU A 36 46.91 -134.89 -37.09
C LEU A 36 46.50 -136.19 -36.37
N LEU A 37 45.24 -136.28 -35.93
CA LEU A 37 44.67 -137.50 -35.34
C LEU A 37 44.60 -138.64 -36.36
N GLN A 38 44.28 -138.35 -37.63
CA GLN A 38 44.28 -139.34 -38.70
C GLN A 38 45.70 -139.87 -39.00
N THR A 39 46.73 -139.02 -38.93
CA THR A 39 48.14 -139.45 -39.05
C THR A 39 48.60 -140.28 -37.85
N GLN A 40 48.21 -139.91 -36.61
CA GLN A 40 48.56 -140.68 -35.41
C GLN A 40 47.83 -142.04 -35.32
N ALA A 41 46.72 -142.21 -36.04
CA ALA A 41 46.00 -143.48 -36.14
C ALA A 41 46.49 -144.41 -37.27
N SER A 42 47.56 -144.05 -38.00
CA SER A 42 47.96 -144.77 -39.23
C SER A 42 49.48 -144.95 -39.41
N SER A 43 50.21 -145.31 -38.35
CA SER A 43 51.59 -145.80 -38.46
C SER A 43 51.97 -146.83 -37.37
N SER A 44 51.89 -148.12 -37.70
CA SER A 44 52.47 -149.23 -36.93
C SER A 44 52.85 -150.38 -37.87
N THR A 45 53.83 -151.21 -37.44
CA THR A 45 54.56 -152.27 -38.17
C THR A 45 55.56 -151.75 -39.25
N GLU A 46 56.64 -152.47 -39.64
CA GLU A 46 57.04 -153.87 -39.38
C GLU A 46 58.58 -154.11 -39.48
N GLU A 47 59.11 -155.07 -38.70
CA GLU A 47 60.33 -155.93 -38.85
C GLU A 47 61.74 -155.36 -39.25
N ALA A 48 62.90 -156.02 -39.06
CA ALA A 48 63.33 -157.41 -38.74
C ALA A 48 64.57 -157.41 -37.76
N VAL A 49 65.06 -158.45 -37.04
CA VAL A 49 65.03 -159.95 -37.06
C VAL A 49 66.11 -160.56 -38.01
N GLN A 50 67.05 -161.48 -37.66
CA GLN A 50 67.45 -162.20 -36.41
C GLN A 50 68.90 -162.79 -36.50
N LEU A 51 69.53 -163.22 -35.37
CA LEU A 51 70.52 -164.35 -35.14
C LEU A 51 71.32 -164.11 -33.82
N ARG A 52 71.88 -165.03 -32.97
CA ARG A 52 72.13 -166.51 -32.87
C ARG A 52 73.35 -167.14 -33.60
N SER A 53 74.15 -168.10 -33.08
CA SER A 53 74.12 -168.95 -31.85
C SER A 53 75.53 -169.43 -31.36
N GLU A 54 75.64 -169.81 -30.07
CA GLU A 54 76.28 -171.00 -29.42
C GLU A 54 77.66 -171.65 -29.79
N ALA A 55 78.25 -172.28 -28.75
CA ALA A 55 79.03 -173.54 -28.70
C ALA A 55 80.59 -173.64 -28.95
N GLN A 56 81.29 -173.88 -27.82
CA GLN A 56 82.30 -174.94 -27.53
C GLN A 56 83.57 -175.26 -28.40
N HIS A 57 84.71 -175.30 -27.66
CA HIS A 57 85.90 -176.17 -27.75
C HIS A 57 86.95 -176.09 -28.89
N SER A 58 88.20 -175.86 -28.43
CA SER A 58 89.47 -176.55 -28.77
C SER A 58 90.56 -175.83 -29.59
N SER A 59 91.80 -176.07 -29.15
CA SER A 59 93.12 -175.83 -29.76
C SER A 59 93.63 -174.39 -29.96
N ASP A 60 94.90 -174.19 -29.59
CA ASP A 60 95.53 -172.88 -29.41
C ASP A 60 96.36 -172.42 -30.62
N CYS A 61 96.18 -171.14 -31.00
CA CYS A 61 97.15 -170.22 -31.62
C CYS A 61 96.48 -168.93 -32.18
N SER A 62 95.15 -168.93 -32.38
CA SER A 62 94.41 -167.82 -33.02
C SER A 62 94.04 -166.66 -32.07
N SER A 63 94.26 -166.79 -30.76
CA SER A 63 93.76 -165.85 -29.74
C SER A 63 94.42 -164.47 -29.75
N LEU A 64 95.74 -164.41 -29.97
CA LEU A 64 96.54 -163.19 -29.77
C LEU A 64 96.16 -162.04 -30.73
N ALA A 65 96.04 -162.33 -32.03
CA ALA A 65 95.72 -161.32 -33.04
C ALA A 65 94.34 -160.69 -32.81
N LYS A 66 93.34 -161.50 -32.46
CA LYS A 66 91.98 -161.05 -32.14
C LYS A 66 91.97 -160.14 -30.91
N LEU A 67 92.82 -160.44 -29.90
CA LEU A 67 92.95 -159.59 -28.72
C LEU A 67 93.59 -158.23 -29.04
N THR A 68 94.58 -158.19 -29.95
CA THR A 68 95.20 -156.93 -30.42
C THR A 68 94.22 -156.09 -31.23
N GLU A 69 93.48 -156.69 -32.16
CA GLU A 69 92.45 -156.03 -32.95
C GLU A 69 91.32 -155.49 -32.05
N GLN A 70 90.89 -156.29 -31.07
CA GLN A 70 89.89 -155.88 -30.08
C GLN A 70 90.39 -154.74 -29.18
N LEU A 71 91.67 -154.72 -28.79
CA LEU A 71 92.30 -153.63 -28.05
C LEU A 71 92.40 -152.35 -28.89
N GLN A 72 92.77 -152.46 -30.16
CA GLN A 72 92.85 -151.31 -31.07
C GLN A 72 91.43 -150.74 -31.36
N ALA A 73 90.42 -151.61 -31.45
CA ALA A 73 89.02 -151.24 -31.60
C ALA A 73 88.37 -150.68 -30.32
N THR A 74 88.87 -151.01 -29.12
CA THR A 74 88.46 -150.32 -27.87
C THR A 74 89.20 -149.01 -27.68
N GLN A 75 90.48 -148.90 -28.06
CA GLN A 75 91.22 -147.63 -28.08
C GLN A 75 90.67 -146.63 -29.11
N GLY A 76 90.18 -147.10 -30.26
CA GLY A 76 89.45 -146.28 -31.23
C GLY A 76 88.14 -145.76 -30.63
N ARG A 77 87.34 -146.65 -30.04
CA ARG A 77 86.12 -146.28 -29.32
C ARG A 77 86.37 -145.35 -28.13
N TYR A 78 87.49 -145.47 -27.42
CA TYR A 78 87.86 -144.56 -26.34
C TYR A 78 88.12 -143.15 -26.86
N ARG A 79 88.94 -142.99 -27.92
CA ARG A 79 89.15 -141.67 -28.54
C ARG A 79 87.86 -141.08 -29.10
N GLU A 80 87.03 -141.89 -29.77
CA GLU A 80 85.69 -141.43 -30.19
C GLU A 80 84.81 -140.97 -29.00
N LEU A 81 84.90 -141.62 -27.85
CA LEU A 81 84.15 -141.24 -26.64
C LEU A 81 84.74 -140.00 -25.97
N GLU A 82 86.06 -139.81 -25.98
CA GLU A 82 86.76 -138.62 -25.52
C GLU A 82 86.44 -137.41 -26.41
N GLU A 83 86.46 -137.57 -27.73
CA GLU A 83 86.06 -136.55 -28.71
C GLU A 83 84.56 -136.21 -28.58
N LYS A 84 83.68 -137.20 -28.37
CA LYS A 84 82.26 -136.98 -28.09
C LYS A 84 82.04 -136.30 -26.74
N LEU A 85 82.85 -136.60 -25.71
CA LEU A 85 82.78 -135.95 -24.40
C LEU A 85 83.21 -134.48 -24.49
N ASP A 86 84.35 -134.19 -25.13
CA ASP A 86 84.83 -132.83 -25.39
C ASP A 86 83.84 -132.03 -26.26
N TYR A 87 83.27 -132.63 -27.30
CA TYR A 87 82.20 -132.00 -28.10
C TYR A 87 80.96 -131.72 -27.27
N LEU A 88 80.51 -132.65 -26.41
CA LEU A 88 79.37 -132.45 -25.52
C LEU A 88 79.65 -131.39 -24.45
N GLN A 89 80.88 -131.32 -23.94
CA GLN A 89 81.33 -130.32 -22.96
C GLN A 89 81.43 -128.92 -23.59
N LYS A 90 81.96 -128.81 -24.81
CA LYS A 90 81.95 -127.57 -25.62
C LYS A 90 80.52 -127.15 -26.00
N SER A 91 79.67 -128.09 -26.39
CA SER A 91 78.24 -127.89 -26.63
C SER A 91 77.52 -127.40 -25.37
N SER A 92 77.86 -127.93 -24.19
CA SER A 92 77.29 -127.46 -22.92
C SER A 92 77.75 -126.05 -22.61
N ALA A 93 79.07 -125.79 -22.60
CA ALA A 93 79.59 -124.45 -22.38
C ALA A 93 79.07 -123.41 -23.40
N GLN A 94 78.74 -123.83 -24.62
CA GLN A 94 78.05 -122.98 -25.60
C GLN A 94 76.57 -122.75 -25.24
N ARG A 95 75.82 -123.80 -24.85
CA ARG A 95 74.45 -123.68 -24.33
C ARG A 95 74.40 -122.78 -23.11
N ASP A 96 75.27 -122.99 -22.13
CA ASP A 96 75.36 -122.21 -20.89
C ASP A 96 75.62 -120.72 -21.19
N ARG A 97 76.50 -120.41 -22.17
CA ARG A 97 76.72 -119.03 -22.66
C ARG A 97 75.48 -118.46 -23.34
N THR A 98 74.78 -119.21 -24.18
CA THR A 98 73.54 -118.74 -24.82
C THR A 98 72.40 -118.55 -23.84
N GLU A 99 72.32 -119.39 -22.79
CA GLU A 99 71.32 -119.26 -21.72
C GLU A 99 71.61 -118.06 -20.82
N ALA A 100 72.89 -117.80 -20.51
CA ALA A 100 73.30 -116.58 -19.80
C ALA A 100 73.00 -115.30 -20.62
N LEU A 101 73.22 -115.33 -21.94
CA LEU A 101 72.85 -114.25 -22.85
C LEU A 101 71.33 -114.05 -22.93
N LEU A 102 70.54 -115.13 -23.01
CA LEU A 102 69.08 -115.07 -22.94
C LEU A 102 68.60 -114.46 -21.63
N LYS A 103 69.08 -114.96 -20.48
CA LYS A 103 68.77 -114.43 -19.15
C LYS A 103 69.18 -112.97 -18.96
N GLN A 104 70.21 -112.49 -19.68
CA GLN A 104 70.50 -111.06 -19.72
C GLN A 104 69.52 -110.30 -20.61
N LYS A 105 69.16 -110.80 -21.79
CA LYS A 105 68.17 -110.16 -22.67
C LYS A 105 66.76 -110.15 -22.07
N GLU A 106 66.39 -111.15 -21.30
CA GLU A 106 65.16 -111.17 -20.49
C GLU A 106 65.15 -110.04 -19.46
N LYS A 107 66.27 -109.80 -18.75
CA LYS A 107 66.42 -108.66 -17.82
C LYS A 107 66.38 -107.32 -18.56
N ASP A 108 67.08 -107.21 -19.69
CA ASP A 108 67.09 -105.99 -20.52
C ASP A 108 65.65 -105.66 -20.97
N CYS A 109 64.91 -106.63 -21.51
CA CYS A 109 63.51 -106.48 -21.91
C CYS A 109 62.58 -106.17 -20.73
N ALA A 110 62.77 -106.81 -19.57
CA ALA A 110 61.98 -106.54 -18.38
C ALA A 110 62.26 -105.15 -17.78
N GLN A 111 63.47 -104.61 -17.96
CA GLN A 111 63.79 -103.23 -17.58
C GLN A 111 63.17 -102.24 -18.58
N LEU A 112 63.33 -102.45 -19.88
CA LEU A 112 62.72 -101.62 -20.92
C LEU A 112 61.19 -101.58 -20.82
N ALA A 113 60.54 -102.67 -20.39
CA ALA A 113 59.11 -102.70 -20.11
C ALA A 113 58.73 -101.74 -18.96
N LYS A 114 59.46 -101.80 -17.83
CA LYS A 114 59.27 -100.89 -16.69
C LYS A 114 59.55 -99.43 -17.06
N ASP A 115 60.59 -99.18 -17.84
CA ASP A 115 60.95 -97.83 -18.29
C ASP A 115 59.85 -97.25 -19.20
N CYS A 116 59.27 -98.10 -20.07
CA CYS A 116 58.12 -97.75 -20.89
C CYS A 116 56.83 -97.53 -20.07
N GLU A 117 56.61 -98.28 -18.98
CA GLU A 117 55.49 -98.06 -18.05
C GLU A 117 55.67 -96.77 -17.23
N ALA A 118 56.88 -96.50 -16.73
CA ALA A 118 57.23 -95.27 -16.04
C ALA A 118 57.09 -94.04 -16.97
N LEU A 119 57.54 -94.14 -18.23
CA LEU A 119 57.38 -93.08 -19.21
C LEU A 119 55.90 -92.84 -19.57
N LYS A 120 55.10 -93.89 -19.73
CA LYS A 120 53.64 -93.77 -19.89
C LYS A 120 52.99 -93.08 -18.69
N ALA A 121 53.40 -93.42 -17.46
CA ALA A 121 52.89 -92.78 -16.25
C ALA A 121 53.27 -91.29 -16.19
N GLN A 122 54.52 -90.93 -16.50
CA GLN A 122 54.96 -89.53 -16.59
C GLN A 122 54.19 -88.74 -17.66
N VAL A 123 54.05 -89.29 -18.87
CA VAL A 123 53.26 -88.65 -19.95
C VAL A 123 51.80 -88.49 -19.54
N THR A 124 51.22 -89.46 -18.83
CA THR A 124 49.83 -89.37 -18.33
C THR A 124 49.70 -88.30 -17.24
N SER A 125 50.66 -88.18 -16.32
CA SER A 125 50.70 -87.09 -15.32
C SER A 125 50.76 -85.72 -15.99
N LEU A 126 51.72 -85.53 -16.91
CA LEU A 126 51.92 -84.26 -17.62
C LEU A 126 50.71 -83.88 -18.48
N LEU A 127 49.98 -84.85 -19.05
CA LEU A 127 48.72 -84.61 -19.75
C LEU A 127 47.59 -84.20 -18.78
N GLY A 128 47.51 -84.80 -17.59
CA GLY A 128 46.58 -84.38 -16.54
C GLY A 128 46.87 -82.97 -16.05
N GLU A 129 48.12 -82.69 -15.69
CA GLU A 129 48.58 -81.36 -15.29
C GLU A 129 48.31 -80.31 -16.38
N LEU A 130 48.56 -80.63 -17.66
CA LEU A 130 48.26 -79.73 -18.78
C LEU A 130 46.74 -79.45 -18.89
N GLN A 131 45.89 -80.46 -18.72
CA GLN A 131 44.42 -80.31 -18.73
C GLN A 131 43.92 -79.49 -17.53
N GLU A 132 44.50 -79.66 -16.35
CA GLU A 132 44.20 -78.84 -15.18
C GLU A 132 44.61 -77.37 -15.39
N ARG A 133 45.82 -77.12 -15.91
CA ARG A 133 46.27 -75.75 -16.24
C ARG A 133 45.41 -75.12 -17.32
N GLN A 134 45.01 -75.86 -18.35
CA GLN A 134 44.09 -75.40 -19.39
C GLN A 134 42.72 -75.04 -18.80
N SER A 135 42.14 -75.89 -17.95
CA SER A 135 40.86 -75.59 -17.29
C SER A 135 40.95 -74.37 -16.35
N CYS A 136 42.07 -74.17 -15.67
CA CYS A 136 42.31 -72.98 -14.84
C CYS A 136 42.50 -71.70 -15.68
N LEU A 137 43.17 -71.80 -16.84
CA LEU A 137 43.29 -70.70 -17.80
C LEU A 137 41.91 -70.30 -18.35
N GLU A 138 41.09 -71.27 -18.77
CA GLU A 138 39.74 -71.03 -19.29
C GLU A 138 38.82 -70.34 -18.27
N LYS A 139 38.88 -70.75 -16.99
CA LYS A 139 38.17 -70.08 -15.89
C LYS A 139 38.65 -68.64 -15.71
N SER A 140 39.96 -68.42 -15.65
CA SER A 140 40.54 -67.08 -15.49
C SER A 140 40.24 -66.18 -16.69
N GLU A 141 40.23 -66.71 -17.91
CA GLU A 141 39.80 -65.98 -19.10
C GLU A 141 38.31 -65.61 -19.07
N HIS A 142 37.45 -66.51 -18.58
CA HIS A 142 36.03 -66.22 -18.43
C HIS A 142 35.79 -65.13 -17.37
N GLU A 143 36.45 -65.24 -16.22
CA GLU A 143 36.44 -64.21 -15.17
C GLU A 143 36.94 -62.86 -15.69
N ARG A 144 38.04 -62.84 -16.45
CA ARG A 144 38.57 -61.62 -17.11
C ARG A 144 37.53 -61.00 -18.04
N LYS A 145 36.91 -61.78 -18.93
CA LYS A 145 35.86 -61.29 -19.85
C LYS A 145 34.67 -60.72 -19.08
N MET A 146 34.21 -61.42 -18.04
CA MET A 146 33.13 -60.95 -17.15
C MET A 146 33.49 -59.67 -16.38
N LEU A 147 34.76 -59.44 -16.05
CA LEU A 147 35.25 -58.22 -15.41
C LEU A 147 35.42 -57.06 -16.41
N GLU A 148 35.86 -57.33 -17.64
CA GLU A 148 35.96 -56.36 -18.74
C GLU A 148 34.57 -55.85 -19.16
N GLU A 149 33.57 -56.73 -19.27
CA GLU A 149 32.18 -56.35 -19.53
C GLU A 149 31.60 -55.48 -18.40
N LYS A 150 31.84 -55.86 -17.14
CA LYS A 150 31.44 -55.08 -15.96
C LYS A 150 32.12 -53.70 -15.97
N LEU A 151 33.43 -53.63 -16.22
CA LEU A 151 34.17 -52.37 -16.33
C LEU A 151 33.61 -51.50 -17.47
N GLY A 152 33.39 -52.07 -18.65
CA GLY A 152 32.77 -51.37 -19.77
C GLY A 152 31.38 -50.83 -19.46
N SER A 153 30.55 -51.57 -18.70
CA SER A 153 29.24 -51.08 -18.23
C SER A 153 29.37 -49.91 -17.25
N LYS A 154 30.34 -49.97 -16.33
CA LYS A 154 30.58 -48.93 -15.32
C LYS A 154 31.18 -47.67 -15.93
N VAL A 155 32.09 -47.79 -16.89
CA VAL A 155 32.62 -46.65 -17.67
C VAL A 155 31.49 -45.96 -18.46
N LYS A 156 30.61 -46.72 -19.13
CA LYS A 156 29.45 -46.14 -19.83
C LYS A 156 28.50 -45.41 -18.87
N ALA A 157 28.20 -45.99 -17.71
CA ALA A 157 27.34 -45.36 -16.70
C ALA A 157 27.98 -44.09 -16.10
N LEU A 158 29.28 -44.12 -15.81
CA LEU A 158 30.04 -42.97 -15.32
C LEU A 158 30.04 -41.83 -16.33
N GLN A 159 30.30 -42.10 -17.62
CA GLN A 159 30.21 -41.08 -18.66
C GLN A 159 28.80 -40.49 -18.84
N VAL A 160 27.72 -41.22 -18.50
CA VAL A 160 26.37 -40.65 -18.51
C VAL A 160 26.21 -39.69 -17.33
N ALA A 161 26.61 -40.09 -16.12
CA ALA A 161 26.58 -39.24 -14.93
C ALA A 161 27.46 -37.97 -15.07
N GLU A 162 28.63 -38.07 -15.71
CA GLU A 162 29.49 -36.92 -16.03
C GLU A 162 28.79 -35.90 -16.93
N ARG A 163 28.11 -36.37 -17.99
CA ARG A 163 27.33 -35.51 -18.91
C ARG A 163 26.13 -34.88 -18.21
N GLU A 164 25.46 -35.61 -17.33
CA GLU A 164 24.33 -35.11 -16.56
C GLU A 164 24.77 -34.04 -15.54
N LEU A 165 25.86 -34.27 -14.79
CA LEU A 165 26.44 -33.28 -13.88
C LEU A 165 26.90 -32.02 -14.63
N GLU A 166 27.47 -32.16 -15.82
CA GLU A 166 27.86 -31.03 -16.66
C GLU A 166 26.64 -30.26 -17.23
N GLN A 167 25.56 -30.96 -17.54
CA GLN A 167 24.28 -30.32 -17.89
C GLN A 167 23.66 -29.57 -16.71
N GLN A 168 23.67 -30.18 -15.50
CA GLN A 168 23.20 -29.54 -14.27
C GLN A 168 24.04 -28.29 -13.94
N ARG A 169 25.38 -28.36 -14.06
CA ARG A 169 26.29 -27.21 -13.90
C ARG A 169 25.91 -26.05 -14.83
N LYS A 170 25.65 -26.33 -16.11
CA LYS A 170 25.19 -25.32 -17.09
C LYS A 170 23.83 -24.72 -16.74
N GLN A 171 22.87 -25.55 -16.31
CA GLN A 171 21.56 -25.08 -15.85
C GLN A 171 21.66 -24.19 -14.59
N HIS A 172 22.50 -24.58 -13.62
CA HIS A 172 22.76 -23.78 -12.42
C HIS A 172 23.46 -22.46 -12.74
N HIS A 173 24.44 -22.43 -13.66
CA HIS A 173 25.09 -21.20 -14.07
C HIS A 173 24.09 -20.21 -14.69
N VAL A 174 23.25 -20.65 -15.62
CA VAL A 174 22.19 -19.81 -16.23
C VAL A 174 21.16 -19.35 -15.19
N ALA A 175 20.84 -20.18 -14.19
CA ALA A 175 19.95 -19.80 -13.11
C ALA A 175 20.58 -18.73 -12.18
N VAL A 176 21.87 -18.85 -11.87
CA VAL A 176 22.62 -17.86 -11.09
C VAL A 176 22.73 -16.53 -11.85
N ASP A 177 23.07 -16.56 -13.14
CA ASP A 177 23.17 -15.35 -13.97
C ASP A 177 21.82 -14.61 -14.05
N LYS A 178 20.72 -15.36 -14.22
CA LYS A 178 19.37 -14.81 -14.19
C LYS A 178 19.05 -14.15 -12.84
N LEU A 179 19.42 -14.77 -11.72
CA LEU A 179 19.21 -14.20 -10.38
C LEU A 179 20.09 -12.97 -10.13
N MET A 180 21.34 -12.95 -10.61
CA MET A 180 22.21 -11.77 -10.53
C MET A 180 21.62 -10.58 -11.33
N LEU A 181 21.15 -10.81 -12.54
CA LEU A 181 20.48 -9.78 -13.36
C LEU A 181 19.18 -9.27 -12.70
N GLN A 182 18.41 -10.16 -12.06
CA GLN A 182 17.23 -9.77 -11.29
C GLN A 182 17.60 -8.93 -10.04
N SER A 183 18.66 -9.29 -9.31
CA SER A 183 19.15 -8.50 -8.17
C SER A 183 19.59 -7.11 -8.61
N GLN A 184 20.45 -7.01 -9.63
CA GLN A 184 20.93 -5.73 -10.18
C GLN A 184 19.78 -4.83 -10.66
N SER A 185 18.74 -5.40 -11.29
CA SER A 185 17.55 -4.67 -11.72
C SER A 185 16.77 -4.10 -10.52
N LEU A 186 16.54 -4.91 -9.48
CA LEU A 186 15.85 -4.50 -8.26
C LEU A 186 16.66 -3.48 -7.44
N GLU A 187 17.98 -3.64 -7.37
CA GLU A 187 18.91 -2.70 -6.72
C GLU A 187 18.91 -1.34 -7.43
N GLN A 188 18.92 -1.32 -8.76
CA GLN A 188 18.85 -0.09 -9.55
C GLN A 188 17.48 0.59 -9.43
N ALA A 189 16.37 -0.17 -9.42
CA ALA A 189 15.03 0.37 -9.17
C ALA A 189 14.91 0.97 -7.76
N LEU A 190 15.43 0.27 -6.74
CA LEU A 190 15.45 0.73 -5.35
C LEU A 190 16.37 1.95 -5.16
N LYS A 191 17.42 2.09 -5.97
CA LYS A 191 18.25 3.29 -6.04
C LYS A 191 17.51 4.48 -6.66
N THR A 192 16.70 4.28 -7.70
CA THR A 192 15.86 5.34 -8.27
C THR A 192 14.73 5.76 -7.33
N GLU A 193 14.05 4.81 -6.69
CA GLU A 193 13.02 5.10 -5.67
C GLU A 193 13.57 5.92 -4.50
N ARG A 194 14.75 5.55 -3.98
CA ARG A 194 15.45 6.34 -2.96
C ARG A 194 15.69 7.79 -3.40
N HIS A 195 16.04 8.01 -4.66
CA HIS A 195 16.24 9.37 -5.18
C HIS A 195 14.91 10.14 -5.29
N VAL A 196 13.85 9.52 -5.82
CA VAL A 196 12.50 10.12 -5.87
C VAL A 196 12.04 10.52 -4.47
N VAL A 197 12.16 9.64 -3.48
CA VAL A 197 11.83 9.94 -2.07
C VAL A 197 12.64 11.12 -1.52
N THR A 198 13.92 11.29 -1.91
CA THR A 198 14.70 12.48 -1.51
C THR A 198 14.22 13.77 -2.17
N GLU A 199 13.75 13.75 -3.42
CA GLU A 199 13.21 14.94 -4.09
C GLU A 199 11.81 15.30 -3.58
N GLU A 200 10.92 14.32 -3.39
CA GLU A 200 9.60 14.57 -2.78
C GLU A 200 9.72 15.09 -1.35
N ARG A 201 10.72 14.63 -0.57
CA ARG A 201 11.02 15.20 0.75
C ARG A 201 11.44 16.67 0.67
N LYS A 202 12.24 17.09 -0.32
CA LYS A 202 12.59 18.51 -0.53
C LYS A 202 11.36 19.33 -0.89
N LYS A 203 10.53 18.84 -1.83
CA LYS A 203 9.27 19.50 -2.22
C LYS A 203 8.32 19.67 -1.04
N LEU A 204 8.18 18.66 -0.19
CA LEU A 204 7.39 18.73 1.03
C LEU A 204 7.91 19.81 1.99
N THR A 205 9.23 19.88 2.23
CA THR A 205 9.81 20.94 3.07
C THR A 205 9.65 22.34 2.45
N GLN A 206 9.75 22.48 1.12
CA GLN A 206 9.45 23.74 0.42
C GLN A 206 7.99 24.15 0.57
N LEU A 207 7.04 23.21 0.42
CA LEU A 207 5.61 23.45 0.59
C LEU A 207 5.25 23.80 2.04
N GLN A 208 5.86 23.12 3.02
CA GLN A 208 5.74 23.45 4.44
C GLN A 208 6.23 24.88 4.72
N HIS A 209 7.40 25.26 4.19
CA HIS A 209 7.92 26.62 4.35
C HIS A 209 7.01 27.67 3.70
N ALA A 210 6.54 27.43 2.47
CA ALA A 210 5.61 28.32 1.78
C ALA A 210 4.28 28.48 2.55
N TYR A 211 3.74 27.39 3.12
CA TYR A 211 2.56 27.43 3.98
C TYR A 211 2.80 28.25 5.25
N THR A 212 3.95 28.07 5.93
CA THR A 212 4.32 28.88 7.10
C THR A 212 4.47 30.37 6.76
N CYS A 213 5.01 30.71 5.58
CA CYS A 213 5.05 32.09 5.11
C CYS A 213 3.64 32.65 4.87
N LEU A 214 2.80 31.97 4.07
CA LEU A 214 1.42 32.40 3.82
C LEU A 214 0.61 32.56 5.11
N PHE A 215 0.76 31.64 6.06
CA PHE A 215 0.11 31.74 7.37
C PHE A 215 0.56 32.98 8.13
N ARG A 216 1.88 33.22 8.26
CA ARG A 216 2.43 34.41 8.93
C ARG A 216 1.99 35.70 8.22
N ASP A 217 1.96 35.71 6.90
CA ASP A 217 1.66 36.89 6.11
C ASP A 217 0.15 37.23 6.21
N TYR A 218 -0.72 36.22 6.28
CA TYR A 218 -2.15 36.37 6.63
C TYR A 218 -2.37 36.83 8.08
N ASP A 219 -1.65 36.25 9.05
CA ASP A 219 -1.62 36.69 10.45
C ASP A 219 -1.18 38.16 10.60
N THR A 220 -0.31 38.62 9.70
CA THR A 220 0.16 40.00 9.62
C THR A 220 -0.89 40.92 8.99
N GLN A 221 -1.57 40.47 7.93
CA GLN A 221 -2.72 41.19 7.35
C GLN A 221 -3.83 41.40 8.37
N LEU A 222 -4.27 40.34 9.08
CA LEU A 222 -5.30 40.45 10.13
C LEU A 222 -4.95 41.47 11.22
N LYS A 223 -3.69 41.51 11.68
CA LYS A 223 -3.24 42.47 12.69
C LYS A 223 -3.21 43.90 12.16
N ASN A 224 -2.78 44.10 10.92
CA ASN A 224 -2.72 45.42 10.29
C ASN A 224 -4.12 45.96 9.94
N GLU A 225 -5.00 45.12 9.38
CA GLU A 225 -6.37 45.49 9.03
C GLU A 225 -7.23 45.73 10.27
N GLY A 226 -7.09 44.91 11.32
CA GLY A 226 -7.75 45.14 12.61
C GLY A 226 -7.41 46.51 13.21
N GLY A 227 -6.12 46.89 13.17
CA GLY A 227 -5.68 48.23 13.58
C GLY A 227 -6.25 49.35 12.70
N GLY A 228 -6.20 49.21 11.37
CA GLY A 228 -6.69 50.21 10.42
C GLY A 228 -8.21 50.41 10.45
N VAL A 229 -8.98 49.35 10.68
CA VAL A 229 -10.45 49.42 10.85
C VAL A 229 -10.80 50.02 12.21
N SER A 230 -10.11 49.65 13.28
CA SER A 230 -10.32 50.22 14.62
C SER A 230 -10.02 51.72 14.66
N LEU A 231 -8.92 52.17 14.03
CA LEU A 231 -8.60 53.60 13.92
C LEU A 231 -9.68 54.37 13.14
N ARG A 232 -10.10 53.84 11.98
CA ARG A 232 -11.14 54.48 11.15
C ARG A 232 -12.50 54.55 11.85
N LEU A 233 -12.84 53.54 12.66
CA LEU A 233 -14.04 53.55 13.49
C LEU A 233 -13.96 54.68 14.53
N HIS A 234 -12.84 54.79 15.24
CA HIS A 234 -12.63 55.82 16.25
C HIS A 234 -12.60 57.26 15.67
N GLU A 235 -12.02 57.43 14.48
CA GLU A 235 -12.08 58.68 13.71
C GLU A 235 -13.53 59.04 13.34
N ALA A 236 -14.33 58.05 12.91
CA ALA A 236 -15.74 58.25 12.58
C ALA A 236 -16.62 58.55 13.81
N GLU A 237 -16.39 57.88 14.94
CA GLU A 237 -17.03 58.16 16.22
C GLU A 237 -16.73 59.59 16.68
N THR A 238 -15.46 60.00 16.62
CA THR A 238 -15.03 61.37 16.98
C THR A 238 -15.67 62.41 16.04
N ALA A 239 -15.73 62.13 14.73
CA ALA A 239 -16.39 62.99 13.76
C ALA A 239 -17.93 63.04 13.92
N LEU A 240 -18.56 61.99 14.46
CA LEU A 240 -19.97 61.98 14.83
C LEU A 240 -20.22 62.80 16.10
N ALA A 241 -19.37 62.68 17.12
CA ALA A 241 -19.45 63.52 18.33
C ALA A 241 -19.34 65.02 17.99
N LEU A 242 -18.35 65.41 17.18
CA LEU A 242 -18.19 66.80 16.73
C LEU A 242 -19.37 67.31 15.89
N LYS A 243 -20.06 66.43 15.15
CA LYS A 243 -21.30 66.76 14.45
C LYS A 243 -22.49 66.89 15.40
N GLN A 244 -22.55 66.08 16.46
CA GLN A 244 -23.58 66.18 17.49
C GLN A 244 -23.44 67.50 18.27
N ASP A 245 -22.23 67.86 18.70
CA ASP A 245 -21.92 69.16 19.32
C ASP A 245 -22.35 70.34 18.44
N LEU A 246 -22.17 70.24 17.11
CA LEU A 246 -22.58 71.27 16.16
C LEU A 246 -24.12 71.30 15.99
N ILE A 247 -24.77 70.14 15.94
CA ILE A 247 -26.23 70.03 15.88
C ILE A 247 -26.86 70.65 17.13
N ASP A 248 -26.30 70.41 18.32
CA ASP A 248 -26.87 70.91 19.57
C ASP A 248 -26.64 72.41 19.77
N LYS A 249 -25.50 72.96 19.32
CA LYS A 249 -25.31 74.42 19.20
C LYS A 249 -26.29 75.05 18.22
N LEU A 250 -26.51 74.44 17.05
CA LEU A 250 -27.49 74.94 16.08
C LEU A 250 -28.93 74.86 16.60
N LYS A 251 -29.27 73.91 17.48
CA LYS A 251 -30.55 73.89 18.20
C LYS A 251 -30.65 75.05 19.21
N GLU A 252 -29.60 75.30 19.97
CA GLU A 252 -29.53 76.41 20.95
C GLU A 252 -29.68 77.77 20.25
N GLU A 253 -28.94 78.00 19.15
CA GLU A 253 -29.07 79.18 18.29
C GLU A 253 -30.50 79.32 17.71
N VAL A 254 -31.11 78.22 17.25
CA VAL A 254 -32.50 78.22 16.76
C VAL A 254 -33.49 78.58 17.87
N GLU A 255 -33.31 78.10 19.10
CA GLU A 255 -34.21 78.43 20.22
C GLU A 255 -34.05 79.89 20.66
N GLN A 256 -32.82 80.41 20.69
CA GLN A 256 -32.56 81.82 20.93
C GLN A 256 -33.17 82.73 19.84
N LEU A 257 -33.12 82.29 18.58
CA LEU A 257 -33.75 82.99 17.45
C LEU A 257 -35.28 82.93 17.51
N LYS A 258 -35.90 81.84 17.98
CA LYS A 258 -37.36 81.78 18.24
C LYS A 258 -37.78 82.79 19.31
N GLY A 259 -37.14 82.80 20.48
CA GLY A 259 -37.45 83.76 21.54
C GLY A 259 -37.25 85.22 21.10
N SER A 260 -36.30 85.46 20.19
CA SER A 260 -36.13 86.76 19.53
C SER A 260 -37.28 87.07 18.55
N LEU A 261 -37.72 86.09 17.77
CA LEU A 261 -38.82 86.20 16.80
C LEU A 261 -40.18 86.45 17.47
N GLU A 262 -40.42 85.90 18.66
CA GLU A 262 -41.62 86.15 19.47
C GLU A 262 -41.82 87.63 19.83
N THR A 263 -40.76 88.45 19.80
CA THR A 263 -40.88 89.90 19.99
C THR A 263 -41.50 90.61 18.78
N VAL A 264 -41.42 90.04 17.58
CA VAL A 264 -41.86 90.70 16.33
C VAL A 264 -43.37 90.90 16.28
N PRO A 265 -44.24 89.92 16.64
CA PRO A 265 -45.68 90.17 16.79
C PRO A 265 -46.01 91.27 17.80
N VAL A 266 -45.29 91.34 18.93
CA VAL A 266 -45.51 92.34 19.98
C VAL A 266 -45.17 93.75 19.47
N LEU A 267 -44.01 93.92 18.83
CA LEU A 267 -43.59 95.18 18.23
C LEU A 267 -44.48 95.60 17.06
N THR A 268 -45.00 94.63 16.28
CA THR A 268 -45.96 94.88 15.21
C THR A 268 -47.29 95.41 15.77
N ALA A 269 -47.85 94.73 16.79
CA ALA A 269 -49.07 95.18 17.46
C ALA A 269 -48.89 96.56 18.12
N GLN A 270 -47.72 96.84 18.72
CA GLN A 270 -47.39 98.15 19.29
C GLN A 270 -47.36 99.25 18.21
N ALA A 271 -46.80 98.97 17.03
CA ALA A 271 -46.79 99.90 15.90
C ALA A 271 -48.21 100.12 15.33
N GLU A 272 -49.06 99.09 15.30
CA GLU A 272 -50.47 99.21 14.90
C GLU A 272 -51.30 100.03 15.90
N ILE A 273 -51.07 99.85 17.20
CA ILE A 273 -51.71 100.65 18.27
C ILE A 273 -51.29 102.12 18.13
N TYR A 274 -49.99 102.45 18.05
CA TYR A 274 -49.56 103.84 17.89
C TYR A 274 -50.07 104.48 16.59
N LYS A 275 -50.24 103.70 15.52
CA LYS A 275 -50.87 104.17 14.27
C LYS A 275 -52.36 104.44 14.46
N ALA A 276 -53.08 103.61 15.22
CA ALA A 276 -54.49 103.82 15.53
C ALA A 276 -54.68 105.06 16.44
N ASP A 277 -53.88 105.18 17.50
CA ASP A 277 -53.89 106.33 18.43
C ASP A 277 -53.60 107.64 17.68
N PHE A 278 -52.59 107.65 16.80
CA PHE A 278 -52.27 108.83 15.97
C PHE A 278 -53.42 109.22 15.04
N LEU A 279 -54.10 108.25 14.43
CA LEU A 279 -55.26 108.52 13.57
C LEU A 279 -56.47 109.02 14.38
N ALA A 280 -56.71 108.47 15.57
CA ALA A 280 -57.78 108.89 16.47
C ALA A 280 -57.56 110.31 17.02
N GLU A 281 -56.34 110.63 17.45
CA GLU A 281 -55.96 111.99 17.86
C GLU A 281 -56.08 112.96 16.68
N ARG A 282 -55.66 112.57 15.47
CA ARG A 282 -55.82 113.42 14.27
C ARG A 282 -57.30 113.68 13.96
N GLU A 283 -58.16 112.66 14.00
CA GLU A 283 -59.60 112.81 13.78
C GLU A 283 -60.26 113.68 14.87
N ALA A 284 -59.83 113.53 16.14
CA ALA A 284 -60.26 114.41 17.23
C ALA A 284 -59.80 115.85 17.03
N ARG A 285 -58.57 116.06 16.53
CA ARG A 285 -57.98 117.36 16.20
C ARG A 285 -58.70 118.05 15.03
N GLU A 286 -59.05 117.29 13.99
CA GLU A 286 -59.83 117.73 12.84
C GLU A 286 -61.24 118.17 13.28
N LYS A 287 -61.94 117.33 14.07
CA LYS A 287 -63.25 117.66 14.66
C LYS A 287 -63.20 118.87 15.60
N LEU A 288 -62.11 119.03 16.36
CA LEU A 288 -61.93 120.20 17.24
C LEU A 288 -61.71 121.48 16.41
N ASN A 289 -60.93 121.42 15.32
CA ASN A 289 -60.71 122.57 14.46
C ASN A 289 -61.99 122.95 13.68
N GLN A 290 -62.77 121.97 13.22
CA GLN A 290 -64.06 122.21 12.57
C GLN A 290 -65.03 122.93 13.53
N LYS A 291 -65.17 122.46 14.78
CA LYS A 291 -65.97 123.15 15.81
C LYS A 291 -65.45 124.55 16.15
N LYS A 292 -64.13 124.75 16.11
CA LYS A 292 -63.51 126.07 16.31
C LYS A 292 -63.86 127.01 15.16
N GLU A 293 -63.88 126.53 13.92
CA GLU A 293 -64.29 127.31 12.75
C GLU A 293 -65.79 127.64 12.80
N GLU A 294 -66.65 126.67 13.11
CA GLU A 294 -68.09 126.89 13.36
C GLU A 294 -68.35 127.96 14.44
N LEU A 295 -67.64 127.91 15.57
CA LEU A 295 -67.76 128.90 16.65
C LEU A 295 -67.13 130.25 16.28
N GLN A 296 -66.08 130.27 15.47
CA GLN A 296 -65.46 131.49 14.97
C GLN A 296 -66.40 132.21 14.01
N ASP A 297 -67.11 131.49 13.15
CA ASP A 297 -68.12 132.05 12.26
C ASP A 297 -69.37 132.50 13.01
N GLN A 298 -69.83 131.77 14.03
CA GLN A 298 -70.89 132.25 14.94
C GLN A 298 -70.48 133.56 15.64
N LEU A 299 -69.24 133.68 16.10
CA LEU A 299 -68.70 134.91 16.68
C LEU A 299 -68.64 136.05 15.64
N ASN A 300 -68.28 135.75 14.40
CA ASN A 300 -68.22 136.73 13.32
C ASN A 300 -69.63 137.24 12.94
N HIS A 301 -70.63 136.35 12.87
CA HIS A 301 -72.03 136.72 12.66
C HIS A 301 -72.57 137.57 13.82
N ALA A 302 -72.36 137.16 15.08
CA ALA A 302 -72.79 137.91 16.25
C ALA A 302 -72.15 139.31 16.32
N LYS A 303 -70.87 139.45 15.94
CA LYS A 303 -70.22 140.76 15.78
C LYS A 303 -70.87 141.61 14.69
N ALA A 304 -71.13 141.03 13.51
CA ALA A 304 -71.79 141.74 12.42
C ALA A 304 -73.22 142.19 12.79
N GLU A 305 -73.95 141.40 13.58
CA GLU A 305 -75.25 141.82 14.14
C GLU A 305 -75.09 142.94 15.18
N ILE A 306 -74.10 142.87 16.07
CA ILE A 306 -73.77 143.96 17.01
C ILE A 306 -73.42 145.25 16.25
N ASP A 307 -72.58 145.18 15.22
CA ASP A 307 -72.19 146.35 14.41
C ASP A 307 -73.36 146.91 13.61
N LYS A 308 -74.26 146.06 13.09
CA LYS A 308 -75.54 146.46 12.49
C LYS A 308 -76.46 147.14 13.50
N LEU A 309 -76.62 146.57 14.70
CA LEU A 309 -77.44 147.15 15.78
C LEU A 309 -76.84 148.47 16.30
N ASN A 310 -75.51 148.60 16.33
CA ASN A 310 -74.80 149.85 16.63
C ASN A 310 -75.04 150.90 15.54
N LEU A 311 -75.02 150.53 14.26
CA LEU A 311 -75.35 151.43 13.16
C LEU A 311 -76.83 151.85 13.19
N GLU A 312 -77.74 150.93 13.54
CA GLU A 312 -79.16 151.22 13.77
C GLU A 312 -79.40 152.05 15.05
N ALA A 313 -78.54 151.95 16.06
CA ALA A 313 -78.57 152.81 17.25
C ALA A 313 -78.04 154.22 16.92
N ALA A 314 -76.96 154.31 16.15
CA ALA A 314 -76.41 155.57 15.68
C ALA A 314 -77.37 156.30 14.73
N SER A 315 -78.08 155.59 13.84
CA SER A 315 -79.09 156.19 12.95
C SER A 315 -80.34 156.64 13.71
N ARG A 316 -80.76 155.90 14.75
CA ARG A 316 -81.78 156.35 15.71
C ARG A 316 -81.36 157.63 16.44
N ALA A 317 -80.16 157.65 17.02
CA ALA A 317 -79.61 158.83 17.70
C ALA A 317 -79.50 160.04 16.75
N HIS A 318 -79.13 159.84 15.48
CA HIS A 318 -79.10 160.90 14.47
C HIS A 318 -80.51 161.40 14.10
N MET A 319 -81.51 160.52 14.00
CA MET A 319 -82.92 160.94 13.83
C MET A 319 -83.43 161.73 15.04
N GLU A 320 -83.03 161.35 16.24
CA GLU A 320 -83.38 162.03 17.49
C GLU A 320 -82.72 163.43 17.55
N GLN A 321 -81.46 163.53 17.11
CA GLN A 321 -80.73 164.80 16.98
C GLN A 321 -81.31 165.73 15.89
N MET A 322 -81.89 165.19 14.80
CA MET A 322 -82.62 166.00 13.82
C MET A 322 -83.92 166.59 14.39
N LYS A 323 -84.64 165.86 15.25
CA LYS A 323 -85.92 166.32 15.83
C LYS A 323 -85.74 167.52 16.78
N LEU A 324 -84.57 167.64 17.41
CA LEU A 324 -84.26 168.63 18.45
C LEU A 324 -83.81 170.02 17.90
N ARG A 325 -84.26 170.43 16.71
CA ARG A 325 -83.84 171.71 16.09
C ARG A 325 -84.95 172.60 15.50
N HIS A 326 -86.23 172.22 15.60
CA HIS A 326 -87.32 172.98 14.95
C HIS A 326 -88.64 173.08 15.74
N VAL A 327 -88.61 173.03 17.07
CA VAL A 327 -89.73 173.51 17.92
C VAL A 327 -89.18 174.24 19.14
N ASP A 328 -89.17 175.56 19.08
CA ASP A 328 -89.01 176.46 20.24
C ASP A 328 -89.99 177.63 20.05
N ASP A 329 -91.12 177.59 20.77
CA ASP A 329 -91.72 178.78 21.42
C ASP A 329 -92.97 178.43 22.26
N PHE A 330 -92.89 178.76 23.55
CA PHE A 330 -93.97 178.97 24.53
C PHE A 330 -95.16 177.99 24.67
N SER A 331 -95.06 177.08 25.65
CA SER A 331 -96.13 176.93 26.68
C SER A 331 -95.63 176.39 28.03
N THR A 332 -95.42 177.35 28.93
CA THR A 332 -95.20 177.30 30.38
C THR A 332 -96.03 176.28 31.17
N ARG A 333 -95.42 175.50 32.08
CA ARG A 333 -95.69 175.49 33.56
C ARG A 333 -95.06 174.30 34.32
N TYR A 334 -94.36 174.62 35.42
CA TYR A 334 -94.17 173.75 36.60
C TYR A 334 -95.52 173.64 37.36
N PRO A 335 -95.81 172.56 38.12
CA PRO A 335 -95.17 172.35 39.43
C PRO A 335 -94.95 170.88 39.88
N LEU A 336 -94.50 170.70 41.13
CA LEU A 336 -94.22 169.44 41.83
C LEU A 336 -95.47 168.60 42.16
N ILE A 337 -95.28 167.28 42.31
CA ILE A 337 -95.85 166.35 43.32
C ILE A 337 -95.04 165.03 43.20
N ALA A 338 -94.09 164.76 44.10
CA ALA A 338 -94.20 163.94 45.33
C ALA A 338 -94.17 162.41 45.12
N ALA A 339 -93.28 161.72 45.85
CA ALA A 339 -93.20 160.25 45.94
C ALA A 339 -94.12 159.71 47.07
N PRO A 340 -94.33 158.37 47.19
CA PRO A 340 -93.44 157.59 48.07
C PRO A 340 -93.23 156.08 47.71
N GLN A 341 -92.21 155.47 48.34
CA GLN A 341 -92.11 154.08 48.87
C GLN A 341 -92.49 152.85 47.99
N GLY A 342 -91.75 151.72 48.02
CA GLY A 342 -90.49 151.39 48.70
C GLY A 342 -90.25 149.86 48.87
N VAL A 343 -89.19 149.49 49.60
CA VAL A 343 -88.95 148.17 50.27
C VAL A 343 -88.61 146.94 49.40
N LEU A 344 -87.31 146.56 49.39
CA LEU A 344 -86.66 145.32 49.94
C LEU A 344 -87.44 143.96 50.01
N PRO A 345 -86.79 142.79 50.26
CA PRO A 345 -85.49 142.27 49.77
C PRO A 345 -85.44 140.71 49.51
N GLY A 346 -84.32 140.20 48.96
CA GLY A 346 -83.51 139.17 49.67
C GLY A 346 -83.67 137.64 49.43
N ALA A 347 -82.50 137.02 49.16
CA ALA A 347 -81.93 135.80 49.80
C ALA A 347 -82.36 134.34 49.46
N GLY A 348 -81.34 133.45 49.41
CA GLY A 348 -81.41 131.98 49.63
C GLY A 348 -81.48 131.06 48.39
N PHE A 349 -81.26 129.74 48.47
CA PHE A 349 -80.42 128.90 49.38
C PHE A 349 -80.45 127.41 48.90
N ASN A 350 -79.30 126.71 48.82
CA ASN A 350 -79.17 125.25 48.51
C ASN A 350 -79.74 124.83 47.10
N THR A 351 -79.68 123.58 46.57
CA THR A 351 -79.44 122.21 47.08
C THR A 351 -78.58 121.31 46.12
N VAL A 352 -78.28 120.08 46.57
CA VAL A 352 -77.47 118.99 45.98
C VAL A 352 -78.42 117.80 45.69
N PRO A 353 -78.29 116.96 44.62
CA PRO A 353 -77.44 115.74 44.63
C PRO A 353 -76.91 115.28 43.23
N ALA A 354 -76.16 114.18 43.04
CA ALA A 354 -75.66 113.16 43.97
C ALA A 354 -74.27 112.61 43.55
N ALA A 355 -73.52 112.10 44.53
CA ALA A 355 -72.74 110.86 44.37
C ALA A 355 -73.30 109.85 45.40
N PRO A 356 -73.05 108.53 45.22
CA PRO A 356 -72.08 107.93 46.15
C PRO A 356 -71.18 106.85 45.54
N SER A 357 -70.02 106.66 46.17
CA SER A 357 -69.18 105.46 46.04
C SER A 357 -69.29 104.64 47.33
N PHE A 358 -69.60 103.33 47.22
CA PHE A 358 -69.54 102.30 48.25
C PHE A 358 -69.83 100.92 47.60
N ARG A 359 -69.26 99.77 48.01
CA ARG A 359 -68.10 99.43 48.86
C ARG A 359 -67.79 97.92 48.69
N HIS A 360 -66.65 97.45 49.21
CA HIS A 360 -66.34 96.05 49.59
C HIS A 360 -66.29 94.92 48.53
N VAL A 361 -65.04 94.65 48.11
CA VAL A 361 -64.34 93.33 48.22
C VAL A 361 -64.61 92.64 49.58
N PRO A 362 -64.61 91.29 49.73
CA PRO A 362 -64.20 90.19 48.81
C PRO A 362 -65.28 89.10 48.57
N VAL A 363 -64.94 88.01 47.86
CA VAL A 363 -65.02 86.62 48.37
C VAL A 363 -64.31 85.60 47.44
N SER A 364 -63.59 84.67 48.05
CA SER A 364 -63.10 83.35 47.56
C SER A 364 -62.40 83.18 46.20
N ASP A 365 -61.07 83.20 46.28
CA ASP A 365 -60.18 82.10 45.87
C ASP A 365 -60.61 80.75 46.55
N PRO A 366 -60.23 79.52 46.11
CA PRO A 366 -59.16 79.21 45.16
C PRO A 366 -59.47 78.19 44.04
N GLY A 367 -58.78 78.36 42.91
CA GLY A 367 -58.57 77.30 41.91
C GLY A 367 -57.44 76.34 42.32
N ALA A 368 -57.64 75.59 43.41
CA ALA A 368 -56.60 74.77 44.01
C ALA A 368 -56.51 73.33 43.44
N VAL A 369 -55.28 72.85 43.24
CA VAL A 369 -54.87 71.44 43.03
C VAL A 369 -55.80 70.56 42.17
N GLY A 370 -55.53 70.52 40.87
CA GLY A 370 -55.80 69.32 40.08
C GLY A 370 -54.74 68.27 40.39
N ASN A 371 -55.09 67.26 41.18
CA ASN A 371 -54.28 66.05 41.39
C ASN A 371 -55.12 64.83 41.00
N GLU A 372 -54.44 63.83 40.44
CA GLU A 372 -54.92 62.48 40.10
C GLU A 372 -56.10 62.36 39.11
N GLU A 373 -55.79 61.80 37.95
CA GLU A 373 -56.30 60.46 37.67
C GLU A 373 -55.10 59.60 37.24
N LEU A 374 -54.41 58.99 38.22
CA LEU A 374 -53.28 58.09 37.95
C LEU A 374 -53.81 56.78 37.36
N PRO A 375 -53.24 56.25 36.26
CA PRO A 375 -53.63 54.94 35.75
C PRO A 375 -53.26 53.82 36.73
N ASP A 376 -54.13 52.82 36.91
CA ASP A 376 -53.84 51.61 37.71
C ASP A 376 -52.67 50.81 37.10
N LEU A 377 -51.47 51.00 37.66
CA LEU A 377 -50.22 50.36 37.21
C LEU A 377 -50.16 48.89 37.64
N CYS A 378 -51.00 48.05 37.03
CA CYS A 378 -51.11 46.63 37.34
C CYS A 378 -50.36 45.72 36.34
N CYS A 379 -49.75 44.65 36.86
CA CYS A 379 -49.08 43.63 36.05
C CYS A 379 -50.10 42.75 35.30
N PRO A 380 -50.05 42.65 33.96
CA PRO A 380 -51.08 41.95 33.18
C PRO A 380 -51.11 40.41 33.37
N LYS A 381 -50.05 39.80 33.93
CA LYS A 381 -49.99 38.34 34.17
C LYS A 381 -50.61 37.92 35.51
N CYS A 382 -50.54 38.78 36.54
CA CYS A 382 -50.91 38.43 37.92
C CYS A 382 -51.80 39.46 38.64
N GLN A 383 -52.08 40.61 38.01
CA GLN A 383 -52.88 41.72 38.53
C GLN A 383 -52.32 42.37 39.82
N TYR A 384 -51.03 42.18 40.11
CA TYR A 384 -50.32 42.94 41.14
C TYR A 384 -50.27 44.43 40.78
N LEU A 385 -50.76 45.28 41.67
CA LEU A 385 -50.78 46.73 41.51
C LEU A 385 -49.49 47.34 42.11
N ALA A 386 -48.71 48.03 41.28
CA ALA A 386 -47.48 48.71 41.68
C ALA A 386 -47.75 50.21 41.97
N PRO A 387 -47.02 50.84 42.91
CA PRO A 387 -47.19 52.26 43.23
C PRO A 387 -46.56 53.19 42.18
N ASP A 388 -45.65 52.69 41.34
CA ASP A 388 -44.92 53.46 40.34
C ASP A 388 -44.45 52.55 39.17
N MET A 389 -44.01 53.18 38.08
CA MET A 389 -43.62 52.49 36.84
C MET A 389 -42.35 51.65 36.97
N ASP A 390 -41.38 52.05 37.79
CA ASP A 390 -40.11 51.33 37.90
C ASP A 390 -40.33 50.03 38.70
N THR A 391 -41.10 50.11 39.79
CA THR A 391 -41.58 48.92 40.52
C THR A 391 -42.39 47.99 39.62
N LEU A 392 -43.25 48.53 38.73
CA LEU A 392 -43.98 47.72 37.76
C LEU A 392 -43.06 47.04 36.75
N GLN A 393 -42.05 47.74 36.20
CA GLN A 393 -41.12 47.15 35.23
C GLN A 393 -40.29 46.02 35.83
N ILE A 394 -39.75 46.20 37.05
CA ILE A 394 -39.01 45.16 37.77
C ILE A 394 -39.93 43.95 37.99
N HIS A 395 -41.13 44.16 38.53
CA HIS A 395 -42.08 43.08 38.77
C HIS A 395 -42.48 42.35 37.48
N VAL A 396 -42.76 43.06 36.39
CA VAL A 396 -43.14 42.45 35.10
C VAL A 396 -41.99 41.62 34.52
N MET A 397 -40.74 42.06 34.67
CA MET A 397 -39.57 41.35 34.16
C MET A 397 -39.32 40.02 34.91
N ASP A 398 -39.47 40.01 36.23
CA ASP A 398 -39.41 38.78 37.03
C ASP A 398 -40.65 37.90 36.84
N CYS A 399 -41.84 38.51 36.75
CA CYS A 399 -43.10 37.80 36.65
C CYS A 399 -43.33 37.15 35.28
N ILE A 400 -42.70 37.62 34.19
CA ILE A 400 -42.92 37.05 32.84
C ILE A 400 -42.31 35.66 32.66
N GLN A 401 -41.30 35.28 33.46
CA GLN A 401 -40.72 33.91 33.50
C GLN A 401 -41.72 32.84 33.99
#